data_AF-A0A6G0VV37-F1
#
_entry.id   AF-A0A6G0VV37-F1
#
_cell.length_a   1.000
_cell.length_b   1.000
_cell.length_c   1.000
_cell.angle_alpha   90.00
_cell.angle_beta   90.00
_cell.angle_gamma   90.00
#
_symmetry.space_group_name_H-M   'P 1'
#
loop_
_entity.id
_entity.type
_entity.pdbx_description
1 polymer ?
#
loop_
_entity_poly.entity_id
_entity_poly.type
_entity_poly.pdbx_seq_one_letter_code
_entity_poly.pdbx_strand_id
1 'polypeptide(L)'
;MNKYNYFVFRFINGMIEFDRKLTPFSTRLLSKQRSFSKRQWDIIFISFFLFFIVFTISHFYLETFKVTVDIFIIPLILFSPPFILDYVITSSLCYFLHNLHARFWSLNDLWECLPAELVVDHDQWTQNRIVFFMEKTRLLHSELCELLKKFTIGFGLLLLAFFTFSSISLLICIFVFITRLHIIVNEFIAEELFALIFNVVFHTQIFIFMMSIMVYVSFIEEQVSIVIKHNQYPTPLISNLNIYVKKQIKMFLNQMSISGFDQITAFGLFNVNLDLVTS
;
A
#
# COMPACT_ATOMS: atom_id res chain seq x y z
N MET A 1 -18.70 1.60 21.62
CA MET A 1 -18.35 1.46 20.19
C MET A 1 -16.94 2.03 20.00
N ASN A 2 -15.93 1.19 19.79
CA ASN A 2 -14.51 1.56 19.92
C ASN A 2 -14.07 2.61 18.89
N LYS A 3 -13.26 3.59 19.35
CA LYS A 3 -12.70 4.71 18.58
C LYS A 3 -11.95 4.28 17.30
N TYR A 4 -11.42 3.04 17.28
CA TYR A 4 -10.75 2.43 16.13
C TYR A 4 -11.70 1.98 15.01
N ASN A 5 -12.86 1.39 15.34
CA ASN A 5 -13.84 0.99 14.32
C ASN A 5 -14.35 2.23 13.57
N TYR A 6 -14.52 3.35 14.28
CA TYR A 6 -14.90 4.62 13.67
C TYR A 6 -13.89 5.09 12.60
N PHE A 7 -12.60 4.83 12.80
CA PHE A 7 -11.55 5.27 11.88
C PHE A 7 -11.61 4.53 10.54
N VAL A 8 -11.67 3.19 10.57
CA VAL A 8 -11.72 2.36 9.36
C VAL A 8 -13.00 2.66 8.56
N PHE A 9 -14.16 2.77 9.23
CA PHE A 9 -15.40 3.15 8.57
C PHE A 9 -15.33 4.53 7.93
N ARG A 10 -14.71 5.51 8.60
CA ARG A 10 -14.54 6.87 8.05
C ARG A 10 -13.63 6.87 6.82
N PHE A 11 -12.57 6.06 6.83
CA PHE A 11 -11.68 5.90 5.69
C PHE A 11 -12.40 5.25 4.50
N ILE A 12 -13.13 4.15 4.73
CA ILE A 12 -13.93 3.47 3.69
C ILE A 12 -14.99 4.41 3.10
N ASN A 13 -15.73 5.13 3.96
CA ASN A 13 -16.72 6.10 3.50
C ASN A 13 -16.09 7.21 2.66
N GLY A 14 -14.90 7.67 3.05
CA GLY A 14 -14.13 8.63 2.27
C GLY A 14 -13.73 8.10 0.90
N MET A 15 -13.31 6.83 0.80
CA MET A 15 -13.02 6.21 -0.50
C MET A 15 -14.27 6.07 -1.37
N ILE A 16 -15.43 5.71 -0.79
CA ILE A 16 -16.71 5.62 -1.51
C ILE A 16 -17.14 7.00 -2.02
N GLU A 17 -16.99 8.03 -1.19
CA GLU A 17 -17.32 9.40 -1.58
C GLU A 17 -16.42 9.90 -2.72
N PHE A 18 -15.12 9.60 -2.65
CA PHE A 18 -14.17 9.89 -3.72
C PHE A 18 -14.58 9.20 -5.02
N ASP A 19 -14.87 7.90 -4.98
CA ASP A 19 -15.28 7.14 -6.17
C ASP A 19 -16.55 7.74 -6.79
N ARG A 20 -17.53 8.12 -5.97
CA ARG A 20 -18.76 8.77 -6.43
C ARG A 20 -18.49 10.09 -7.15
N LYS A 21 -17.50 10.87 -6.70
CA LYS A 21 -17.08 12.11 -7.35
C LYS A 21 -16.28 11.85 -8.64
N LEU A 22 -15.59 10.71 -8.73
CA LEU A 22 -14.78 10.30 -9.87
C LEU A 22 -15.60 9.72 -11.04
N THR A 23 -16.65 8.92 -10.77
CA THR A 23 -17.50 8.24 -11.77
C THR A 23 -17.97 9.12 -12.94
N PRO A 24 -18.48 10.35 -12.73
CA PRO A 24 -18.92 11.19 -13.85
C PRO A 24 -17.79 11.64 -14.79
N PHE A 25 -16.52 11.61 -14.35
CA PHE A 25 -15.37 11.96 -15.17
C PHE A 25 -14.84 10.74 -15.94
N SER A 26 -14.73 9.57 -15.31
CA SER A 26 -14.22 8.37 -15.98
C SER A 26 -15.11 7.92 -17.13
N THR A 27 -16.43 7.96 -16.92
CA THR A 27 -17.44 7.65 -17.94
C THR A 27 -17.41 8.60 -19.14
N ARG A 28 -17.04 9.87 -18.94
CA ARG A 28 -16.98 10.90 -20.00
C ARG A 28 -15.65 10.91 -20.76
N LEU A 29 -14.56 10.48 -20.14
CA LEU A 29 -13.21 10.55 -20.69
C LEU A 29 -12.68 9.19 -21.16
N LEU A 30 -13.50 8.14 -21.12
CA LEU A 30 -13.09 6.75 -21.41
C LEU A 30 -11.88 6.28 -20.58
N SER A 31 -11.54 6.98 -19.49
CA SER A 31 -10.46 6.55 -18.61
C SER A 31 -10.93 5.33 -17.83
N LYS A 32 -10.20 4.22 -18.00
CA LYS A 32 -10.53 2.95 -17.36
C LYS A 32 -10.23 3.09 -15.88
N GLN A 33 -11.24 2.99 -15.03
CA GLN A 33 -11.02 2.92 -13.58
C GLN A 33 -10.21 1.65 -13.28
N ARG A 34 -8.95 1.82 -12.90
CA ARG A 34 -8.00 0.71 -12.67
C ARG A 34 -8.07 0.23 -11.23
N SER A 35 -9.21 -0.28 -10.81
CA SER A 35 -9.33 -1.02 -9.56
C SER A 35 -9.50 -2.51 -9.84
N PHE A 36 -8.94 -3.35 -8.99
CA PHE A 36 -9.25 -4.77 -9.03
C PHE A 36 -10.74 -4.99 -8.75
N SER A 37 -11.33 -5.87 -9.54
CA SER A 37 -12.70 -6.34 -9.30
C SER A 37 -12.77 -7.07 -7.95
N LYS A 38 -13.95 -7.04 -7.33
CA LYS A 38 -14.21 -7.80 -6.10
C LYS A 38 -13.77 -9.26 -6.22
N ARG A 39 -14.06 -9.89 -7.37
CA ARG A 39 -13.66 -11.27 -7.68
C ARG A 39 -12.14 -11.49 -7.63
N GLN A 40 -11.36 -10.53 -8.13
CA GLN A 40 -9.88 -10.63 -8.09
C GLN A 40 -9.37 -10.55 -6.65
N TRP A 41 -9.94 -9.63 -5.85
CA TRP A 41 -9.62 -9.57 -4.42
C TRP A 41 -9.99 -10.84 -3.69
N ASP A 42 -11.19 -11.38 -3.91
CA ASP A 42 -11.64 -12.63 -3.31
C ASP A 42 -10.66 -13.78 -3.65
N ILE A 43 -10.21 -13.87 -4.90
CA ILE A 43 -9.21 -14.87 -5.32
C ILE A 43 -7.87 -14.67 -4.59
N ILE A 44 -7.37 -13.42 -4.50
CA ILE A 44 -6.12 -13.12 -3.82
C ILE A 44 -6.22 -13.47 -2.32
N PHE A 45 -7.29 -13.05 -1.65
CA PHE A 45 -7.50 -13.33 -0.23
C PHE A 45 -7.63 -14.83 0.04
N ILE A 46 -8.40 -15.56 -0.77
CA ILE A 46 -8.56 -17.01 -0.64
C ILE A 46 -7.22 -17.72 -0.88
N SER A 47 -6.48 -17.33 -1.92
CA SER A 47 -5.18 -17.94 -2.23
C SER A 47 -4.18 -17.71 -1.10
N PHE A 48 -4.12 -16.49 -0.57
CA PHE A 48 -3.24 -16.13 0.52
C PHE A 48 -3.65 -16.81 1.84
N PHE A 49 -4.97 -16.98 2.07
CA PHE A 49 -5.50 -17.70 3.23
C PHE A 49 -5.18 -19.20 3.17
N LEU A 50 -5.35 -19.83 2.02
CA LEU A 50 -4.99 -21.23 1.80
C LEU A 50 -3.49 -21.45 1.95
N PHE A 51 -2.68 -20.56 1.38
CA PHE A 51 -1.22 -20.56 1.59
C PHE A 51 -0.89 -20.55 3.08
N PHE A 52 -1.53 -19.64 3.84
CA PHE A 52 -1.30 -19.54 5.27
C PHE A 52 -1.71 -20.79 6.04
N ILE A 53 -2.88 -21.38 5.75
CA ILE A 53 -3.32 -22.64 6.38
C ILE A 53 -2.31 -23.75 6.13
N VAL A 54 -1.90 -23.95 4.88
CA VAL A 54 -0.91 -24.98 4.52
C VAL A 54 0.41 -24.73 5.24
N PHE A 55 0.82 -23.46 5.33
CA PHE A 55 2.05 -23.06 6.00
C PHE A 55 2.00 -23.33 7.52
N THR A 56 0.90 -22.96 8.19
CA THR A 56 0.68 -23.24 9.62
C THR A 56 0.63 -24.74 9.91
N ILE A 57 -0.07 -25.52 9.08
CA ILE A 57 -0.13 -26.99 9.23
C ILE A 57 1.26 -27.59 9.06
N SER A 58 2.04 -27.12 8.08
CA SER A 58 3.41 -27.60 7.84
C SER A 58 4.33 -27.28 9.02
N HIS A 59 4.24 -26.08 9.58
CA HIS A 59 4.97 -25.68 10.79
C HIS A 59 4.61 -26.57 11.97
N PHE A 60 3.31 -26.76 12.21
CA PHE A 60 2.83 -27.62 13.28
C PHE A 60 3.32 -29.05 13.12
N TYR A 61 3.21 -29.63 11.92
CA TYR A 61 3.68 -30.98 11.66
C TYR A 61 5.16 -31.16 12.01
N LEU A 62 5.99 -30.14 11.78
CA LEU A 62 7.43 -30.21 12.03
C LEU A 62 7.82 -29.93 13.48
N GLU A 63 7.15 -29.02 14.18
CA GLU A 63 7.42 -28.76 15.60
C GLU A 63 6.82 -29.83 16.52
N THR A 64 5.67 -30.41 16.15
CA THR A 64 4.88 -31.30 17.03
C THR A 64 5.51 -32.67 17.25
N PHE A 65 6.51 -33.07 16.46
CA PHE A 65 7.27 -34.29 16.76
C PHE A 65 8.05 -34.21 18.09
N LYS A 66 8.13 -33.04 18.73
CA LYS A 66 8.87 -32.85 20.00
C LYS A 66 8.00 -32.62 21.24
N VAL A 67 6.68 -32.38 21.13
CA VAL A 67 5.83 -31.98 22.28
C VAL A 67 4.50 -32.75 22.32
N THR A 68 4.15 -33.31 23.48
CA THR A 68 2.84 -33.92 23.73
C THR A 68 1.71 -32.90 23.61
N VAL A 69 0.76 -33.16 22.70
CA VAL A 69 -0.35 -32.24 22.39
C VAL A 69 -1.40 -32.28 23.49
N ASP A 70 -1.58 -31.17 24.21
CA ASP A 70 -2.69 -30.92 25.13
C ASP A 70 -3.67 -29.91 24.49
N ILE A 71 -4.97 -30.06 24.76
CA ILE A 71 -6.06 -29.23 24.20
C ILE A 71 -5.87 -27.74 24.55
N PHE A 72 -5.24 -27.45 25.69
CA PHE A 72 -4.91 -26.08 26.12
C PHE A 72 -3.80 -25.42 25.30
N ILE A 73 -3.02 -26.19 24.54
CA ILE A 73 -1.94 -25.67 23.69
C ILE A 73 -2.50 -25.21 22.34
N ILE A 74 -3.67 -25.68 21.91
CA ILE A 74 -4.26 -25.35 20.59
C ILE A 74 -4.47 -23.84 20.39
N PRO A 75 -5.05 -23.07 21.35
CA PRO A 75 -5.17 -21.62 21.21
C PRO A 75 -3.79 -20.95 21.22
N LEU A 76 -2.88 -21.41 22.08
CA LEU A 76 -1.51 -20.90 22.14
C LEU A 76 -0.81 -21.09 20.79
N ILE A 77 -1.00 -22.23 20.13
CA ILE A 77 -0.46 -22.55 18.79
C ILE A 77 -1.10 -21.70 17.70
N LEU A 78 -2.43 -21.51 17.71
CA LEU A 78 -3.14 -20.71 16.70
C LEU A 78 -2.74 -19.22 16.75
N PHE A 79 -2.35 -18.74 17.94
CA PHE A 79 -1.86 -17.39 18.20
C PHE A 79 -0.33 -17.31 18.39
N SER A 80 0.40 -18.41 18.22
CA SER A 80 1.87 -18.50 18.23
C SER A 80 2.37 -18.31 16.79
N PRO A 81 3.65 -17.95 16.57
CA PRO A 81 4.19 -17.91 15.21
C PRO A 81 3.86 -19.22 14.45
N PRO A 82 3.32 -19.16 13.20
CA PRO A 82 3.11 -17.98 12.37
C PRO A 82 1.76 -17.35 12.66
N PHE A 83 1.79 -16.07 13.01
CA PHE A 83 0.65 -15.36 13.55
C PHE A 83 -0.40 -15.08 12.48
N ILE A 84 -1.61 -15.61 12.64
CA ILE A 84 -2.81 -15.20 11.87
C ILE A 84 -2.93 -13.66 11.86
N LEU A 85 -2.47 -13.02 12.93
CA LEU A 85 -2.39 -11.57 13.07
C LEU A 85 -1.50 -10.91 11.99
N ASP A 86 -0.33 -11.45 11.67
CA ASP A 86 0.54 -10.90 10.63
C ASP A 86 -0.10 -11.02 9.24
N TYR A 87 -0.80 -12.14 9.00
CA TYR A 87 -1.63 -12.31 7.80
C TYR A 87 -2.73 -11.25 7.72
N VAL A 88 -3.49 -11.06 8.80
CA VAL A 88 -4.60 -10.09 8.84
C VAL A 88 -4.06 -8.67 8.65
N ILE A 89 -2.97 -8.31 9.31
CA ILE A 89 -2.32 -6.99 9.20
C ILE A 89 -1.81 -6.78 7.78
N THR A 90 -1.03 -7.71 7.23
CA THR A 90 -0.43 -7.57 5.89
C THR A 90 -1.51 -7.50 4.83
N SER A 91 -2.48 -8.42 4.85
CA SER A 91 -3.54 -8.48 3.85
C SER A 91 -4.44 -7.24 3.89
N SER A 92 -4.77 -6.74 5.09
CA SER A 92 -5.56 -5.50 5.25
C SER A 92 -4.79 -4.26 4.81
N LEU A 93 -3.51 -4.12 5.19
CA LEU A 93 -2.66 -3.00 4.76
C LEU A 93 -2.46 -3.00 3.25
N CYS A 94 -2.09 -4.13 2.65
CA CYS A 94 -1.93 -4.25 1.21
C CYS A 94 -3.24 -3.94 0.47
N TYR A 95 -4.39 -4.36 1.00
CA TYR A 95 -5.69 -4.02 0.43
C TYR A 95 -5.94 -2.50 0.42
N PHE A 96 -5.75 -1.82 1.55
CA PHE A 96 -5.98 -0.39 1.65
C PHE A 96 -4.96 0.42 0.84
N LEU A 97 -3.69 0.04 0.86
CA LEU A 97 -2.63 0.69 0.08
C LEU A 97 -2.86 0.53 -1.43
N HIS A 98 -3.18 -0.68 -1.90
CA HIS A 98 -3.53 -0.90 -3.30
C HIS A 98 -4.72 -0.03 -3.72
N ASN A 99 -5.74 0.06 -2.86
CA ASN A 99 -6.91 0.89 -3.12
C ASN A 99 -6.57 2.39 -3.23
N LEU A 100 -5.66 2.90 -2.41
CA LEU A 100 -5.15 4.26 -2.54
C LEU A 100 -4.35 4.44 -3.82
N HIS A 101 -3.42 3.52 -4.09
CA HIS A 101 -2.59 3.52 -5.31
C HIS A 101 -3.44 3.56 -6.58
N ALA A 102 -4.45 2.68 -6.70
CA ALA A 102 -5.36 2.64 -7.84
C ALA A 102 -6.09 3.97 -8.10
N ARG A 103 -6.43 4.71 -7.04
CA ARG A 103 -7.10 6.02 -7.13
C ARG A 103 -6.14 7.13 -7.52
N PHE A 104 -4.92 7.13 -6.97
CA PHE A 104 -3.87 8.06 -7.41
C PHE A 104 -3.53 7.84 -8.88
N TRP A 105 -3.43 6.57 -9.29
CA TRP A 105 -3.22 6.23 -10.69
C TRP A 105 -4.38 6.70 -11.58
N SER A 106 -5.63 6.44 -11.20
CA SER A 106 -6.79 6.90 -11.97
C SER A 106 -6.83 8.43 -12.10
N LEU A 107 -6.38 9.15 -11.07
CA LEU A 107 -6.24 10.60 -11.09
C LEU A 107 -5.11 11.05 -12.03
N ASN A 108 -3.99 10.32 -12.07
CA ASN A 108 -2.91 10.57 -13.03
C ASN A 108 -3.35 10.34 -14.48
N ASP A 109 -4.08 9.26 -14.76
CA ASP A 109 -4.66 9.01 -16.08
C ASP A 109 -5.59 10.18 -16.50
N LEU A 110 -6.34 10.77 -15.55
CA LEU A 110 -7.16 11.97 -15.83
C LEU A 110 -6.32 13.21 -16.18
N TRP A 111 -5.15 13.37 -15.55
CA TRP A 111 -4.20 14.43 -15.92
C TRP A 111 -3.60 14.22 -17.31
N GLU A 112 -3.30 12.97 -17.68
CA GLU A 112 -2.80 12.63 -19.02
C GLU A 112 -3.87 12.82 -20.12
N CYS A 113 -5.15 12.71 -19.78
CA CYS A 113 -6.26 12.93 -20.73
C CYS A 113 -6.44 14.41 -21.14
N LEU A 114 -5.69 15.34 -20.56
CA LEU A 114 -5.68 16.73 -21.03
C LEU A 114 -5.01 16.79 -22.41
N PRO A 115 -5.68 17.35 -23.44
CA PRO A 115 -5.17 17.31 -24.81
C PRO A 115 -3.80 17.99 -24.92
N ALA A 116 -2.82 17.25 -25.45
CA ALA A 116 -1.42 17.70 -25.59
C ALA A 116 -1.23 18.82 -26.61
N GLU A 117 -2.11 18.84 -27.60
CA GLU A 117 -2.21 19.88 -28.59
C GLU A 117 -3.70 20.14 -28.77
N LEU A 118 -4.15 21.37 -28.55
CA LEU A 118 -5.44 21.84 -29.03
C LEU A 118 -5.38 21.88 -30.57
N VAL A 119 -5.30 20.71 -31.22
CA VAL A 119 -5.74 20.61 -32.60
C VAL A 119 -7.23 20.89 -32.54
N VAL A 120 -7.60 21.97 -33.20
CA VAL A 120 -8.92 22.58 -33.23
C VAL A 120 -9.90 21.66 -33.94
N ASP A 121 -10.24 20.51 -33.34
CA ASP A 121 -11.51 19.87 -33.63
C ASP A 121 -12.55 20.51 -32.71
N HIS A 122 -13.37 21.34 -33.36
CA HIS A 122 -13.98 22.55 -32.82
C HIS A 122 -15.04 22.35 -31.71
N ASP A 123 -15.35 21.11 -31.30
CA ASP A 123 -16.58 20.81 -30.55
C ASP A 123 -16.43 20.20 -29.15
N GLN A 124 -15.23 19.81 -28.68
CA GLN A 124 -15.14 19.08 -27.39
C GLN A 124 -14.51 19.85 -26.22
N TRP A 125 -13.49 20.68 -26.42
CA TRP A 125 -12.75 21.30 -25.30
C TRP A 125 -12.76 22.83 -25.35
N THR A 126 -13.78 23.44 -24.75
CA THR A 126 -13.80 24.90 -24.52
C THR A 126 -12.87 25.29 -23.37
N GLN A 127 -12.33 26.52 -23.38
CA GLN A 127 -11.48 27.03 -22.29
C GLN A 127 -12.14 26.89 -20.92
N ASN A 128 -13.45 27.16 -20.83
CA ASN A 128 -14.23 26.99 -19.59
C ASN A 128 -14.29 25.53 -19.13
N ARG A 129 -14.39 24.58 -20.07
CA ARG A 129 -14.40 23.15 -19.77
C ARG A 129 -13.04 22.67 -19.25
N ILE A 130 -11.95 23.20 -19.81
CA ILE A 130 -10.58 22.91 -19.33
C ILE A 130 -10.40 23.43 -17.90
N VAL A 131 -10.74 24.69 -17.64
CA VAL A 131 -10.62 25.29 -16.30
C VAL A 131 -11.48 24.52 -15.29
N PHE A 132 -12.73 24.19 -15.64
CA PHE A 132 -13.61 23.40 -14.79
C PHE A 132 -13.06 22.00 -14.51
N PHE A 133 -12.53 21.31 -15.54
CA PHE A 133 -11.95 19.98 -15.39
C PHE A 133 -10.72 20.00 -14.48
N MET A 134 -9.84 20.97 -14.66
CA MET A 134 -8.64 21.11 -13.84
C MET A 134 -8.96 21.43 -12.38
N GLU A 135 -9.93 22.32 -12.13
CA GLU A 135 -10.37 22.62 -10.77
C GLU A 135 -10.97 21.39 -10.09
N LYS A 136 -11.75 20.58 -10.81
CA LYS A 136 -12.30 19.33 -10.28
C LYS A 136 -11.23 18.29 -10.00
N THR A 137 -10.25 18.16 -10.88
CA THR A 137 -9.12 17.24 -10.71
C THR A 137 -8.25 17.67 -9.52
N ARG A 138 -8.04 18.97 -9.33
CA ARG A 138 -7.38 19.54 -8.15
C ARG A 138 -8.10 19.22 -6.84
N LEU A 139 -9.43 19.37 -6.81
CA LEU A 139 -10.24 19.03 -5.63
C LEU A 139 -10.17 17.53 -5.31
N LEU A 140 -10.27 16.67 -6.33
CA LEU A 140 -10.07 15.23 -6.17
C LEU A 140 -8.68 14.91 -5.63
N HIS A 141 -7.63 15.54 -6.15
CA HIS A 141 -6.28 15.37 -5.62
C HIS A 141 -6.19 15.72 -4.13
N SER A 142 -6.73 16.87 -3.74
CA SER A 142 -6.75 17.32 -2.34
C SER A 142 -7.50 16.35 -1.44
N GLU A 143 -8.66 15.84 -1.88
CA GLU A 143 -9.44 14.85 -1.12
C GLU A 143 -8.68 13.53 -0.96
N LEU A 144 -8.00 13.07 -2.01
CA LEU A 144 -7.22 11.84 -1.97
C LEU A 144 -5.98 11.97 -1.09
N CYS A 145 -5.30 13.11 -1.11
CA CYS A 145 -4.23 13.44 -0.16
C CYS A 145 -4.73 13.49 1.29
N GLU A 146 -5.94 14.00 1.53
CA GLU A 146 -6.55 13.97 2.86
C GLU A 146 -6.89 12.54 3.31
N LEU A 147 -7.36 11.69 2.39
CA LEU A 147 -7.58 10.26 2.67
C LEU A 147 -6.26 9.55 3.01
N LEU A 148 -5.20 9.84 2.26
CA LEU A 148 -3.88 9.32 2.56
C LEU A 148 -3.38 9.77 3.93
N LYS A 149 -3.52 11.05 4.27
CA LYS A 149 -3.15 11.57 5.60
C LYS A 149 -3.93 10.89 6.71
N LYS A 150 -5.24 10.66 6.51
CA LYS A 150 -6.04 9.85 7.43
C LYS A 150 -5.42 8.47 7.56
N PHE A 151 -5.18 7.75 6.45
CA PHE A 151 -4.55 6.43 6.47
C PHE A 151 -3.26 6.42 7.29
N THR A 152 -2.34 7.35 7.04
CA THR A 152 -1.07 7.46 7.78
C THR A 152 -1.29 7.66 9.28
N ILE A 153 -2.25 8.49 9.70
CA ILE A 153 -2.56 8.69 11.12
C ILE A 153 -3.19 7.45 11.75
N GLY A 154 -4.11 6.79 11.04
CA GLY A 154 -4.87 5.66 11.58
C GLY A 154 -4.10 4.34 11.60
N PHE A 155 -3.31 4.08 10.56
CA PHE A 155 -2.52 2.86 10.40
C PHE A 155 -1.05 3.06 10.77
N GLY A 156 -0.57 4.29 10.98
CA GLY A 156 0.84 4.57 11.28
C GLY A 156 1.35 3.85 12.53
N LEU A 157 0.55 3.79 13.60
CA LEU A 157 0.93 3.03 14.81
C LEU A 157 0.94 1.52 14.55
N LEU A 158 0.00 1.01 13.73
CA LEU A 158 -0.03 -0.40 13.34
C LEU A 158 1.19 -0.76 12.50
N LEU A 159 1.54 0.08 11.53
CA LEU A 159 2.75 -0.05 10.72
C LEU A 159 3.98 -0.02 11.62
N LEU A 160 4.09 0.95 12.54
CA LEU A 160 5.21 1.01 13.47
C LEU A 160 5.37 -0.28 14.27
N ALA A 161 4.29 -0.75 14.91
CA ALA A 161 4.33 -1.98 15.69
C ALA A 161 4.69 -3.18 14.81
N PHE A 162 4.05 -3.32 13.65
CA PHE A 162 4.31 -4.40 12.71
C PHE A 162 5.78 -4.44 12.28
N PHE A 163 6.34 -3.29 11.89
CA PHE A 163 7.74 -3.19 11.45
C PHE A 163 8.72 -3.47 12.60
N THR A 164 8.50 -2.92 13.79
CA THR A 164 9.42 -3.14 14.93
C THR A 164 9.40 -4.58 15.42
N PHE A 165 8.22 -5.18 15.61
CA PHE A 165 8.10 -6.57 16.04
C PHE A 165 8.63 -7.54 14.98
N SER A 166 8.36 -7.29 13.70
CA SER A 166 8.91 -8.09 12.60
C SER A 166 10.44 -8.03 12.55
N SER A 167 11.03 -6.84 12.72
CA SER A 167 12.48 -6.68 12.76
C SER A 167 13.13 -7.38 13.96
N ILE A 168 12.53 -7.26 15.16
CA ILE A 168 13.00 -7.99 16.35
C ILE A 168 12.92 -9.50 16.12
N SER A 169 11.81 -9.99 15.53
CA SER A 169 11.63 -11.41 15.20
C SER A 169 12.70 -11.91 14.22
N LEU A 170 13.02 -11.11 13.20
CA LEU A 170 14.06 -11.43 12.21
C LEU A 170 15.46 -11.46 12.85
N LEU A 171 15.78 -10.54 13.77
CA LEU A 171 17.05 -10.56 14.51
C LEU A 171 17.18 -11.82 15.40
N ILE A 172 16.10 -12.19 16.11
CA ILE A 172 16.08 -13.41 16.91
C ILE A 172 16.27 -14.64 16.01
N CYS A 173 15.61 -14.67 14.85
CA CYS A 173 15.81 -15.75 13.88
C CYS A 173 17.27 -15.87 13.43
N ILE A 174 17.91 -14.76 13.05
CA ILE A 174 19.31 -14.77 12.63
C ILE A 174 20.21 -15.30 13.75
N PHE A 175 19.97 -14.85 14.98
CA PHE A 175 20.72 -15.32 16.14
C PHE A 175 20.57 -16.84 16.33
N VAL A 176 19.32 -17.34 16.38
CA VAL A 176 19.03 -18.77 16.51
C VAL A 176 19.62 -19.57 15.35
N PHE A 177 19.56 -19.03 14.14
CA PHE A 177 20.14 -19.65 12.94
C PHE A 177 21.64 -19.84 13.09
N ILE A 178 22.38 -18.79 13.48
CA ILE A 178 23.84 -18.86 13.67
C ILE A 178 24.19 -19.87 14.78
N THR A 179 23.50 -19.82 15.91
CA THR A 179 23.76 -20.72 17.04
C THR A 179 23.52 -22.18 16.66
N ARG A 180 22.40 -22.48 16.00
CA ARG A 180 22.07 -23.85 15.58
C ARG A 180 22.97 -24.35 14.45
N LEU A 181 23.33 -23.48 13.50
CA LEU A 181 24.27 -23.81 12.44
C LEU A 181 25.62 -24.24 13.01
N HIS A 182 26.12 -23.55 14.03
CA HIS A 182 27.37 -23.92 14.70
C HIS A 182 27.30 -25.32 15.32
N ILE A 183 26.19 -25.67 15.96
CA ILE A 183 25.97 -27.01 16.55
C ILE A 183 25.95 -28.08 15.45
N ILE A 184 25.20 -27.86 14.37
CA ILE A 184 25.05 -28.82 13.26
C ILE A 184 26.37 -29.07 12.53
N VAL A 185 27.21 -28.05 12.37
CA VAL A 185 28.53 -28.21 11.74
C VAL A 185 29.45 -29.10 12.59
N ASN A 186 29.34 -29.02 13.92
CA ASN A 186 30.16 -29.81 14.84
C ASN A 186 29.64 -31.26 14.99
N GLU A 187 28.32 -31.44 15.02
CA GLU A 187 27.66 -32.74 15.14
C GLU A 187 26.60 -32.84 14.03
N PHE A 188 26.96 -33.45 12.89
CA PHE A 188 26.05 -33.51 11.74
C PHE A 188 24.79 -34.32 12.07
N ILE A 189 23.66 -33.62 12.18
CA ILE A 189 22.34 -34.18 12.46
C ILE A 189 21.36 -33.70 11.39
N ALA A 190 20.93 -34.60 10.49
CA ALA A 190 20.08 -34.27 9.35
C ALA A 190 18.70 -33.70 9.74
N GLU A 191 18.11 -34.17 10.84
CA GLU A 191 16.81 -33.68 11.34
C GLU A 191 16.88 -32.22 11.81
N GLU A 192 17.97 -31.83 12.47
CA GLU A 192 18.19 -30.44 12.92
C GLU A 192 18.47 -29.50 11.74
N LEU A 193 19.13 -29.99 10.67
CA LEU A 193 19.29 -29.23 9.44
C LEU A 193 17.93 -28.93 8.77
N PHE A 194 17.03 -29.91 8.72
CA PHE A 194 15.70 -29.71 8.14
C PHE A 194 14.87 -28.72 8.95
N ALA A 195 14.90 -28.83 10.29
CA ALA A 195 14.25 -27.87 11.19
C ALA A 195 14.83 -26.45 11.03
N LEU A 196 16.15 -26.33 10.86
CA LEU A 196 16.81 -25.06 10.61
C LEU A 196 16.36 -24.41 9.30
N ILE A 197 16.33 -25.19 8.20
CA ILE A 197 15.87 -24.70 6.89
C ILE A 197 14.42 -24.22 6.98
N PHE A 198 13.56 -24.99 7.65
CA PHE A 198 12.15 -24.64 7.79
C PHE A 198 11.95 -23.34 8.60
N ASN A 199 12.72 -23.16 9.67
CA ASN A 199 12.74 -21.93 10.47
C ASN A 199 13.17 -20.71 9.64
N VAL A 200 14.17 -20.86 8.76
CA VAL A 200 14.57 -19.79 7.83
C VAL A 200 13.45 -19.44 6.85
N VAL A 201 12.81 -20.44 6.23
CA VAL A 201 11.69 -20.21 5.29
C VAL A 201 10.56 -19.44 5.98
N PHE A 202 10.29 -19.77 7.24
CA PHE A 202 9.29 -19.13 8.06
C PHE A 202 9.57 -17.63 8.29
N HIS A 203 10.76 -17.28 8.76
CA HIS A 203 11.09 -15.87 8.97
C HIS A 203 11.29 -15.10 7.66
N THR A 204 11.63 -15.79 6.57
CA THR A 204 11.65 -15.21 5.22
C THR A 204 10.26 -14.72 4.79
N GLN A 205 9.18 -15.39 5.21
CA GLN A 205 7.81 -14.94 4.93
C GLN A 205 7.52 -13.57 5.56
N ILE A 206 7.95 -13.33 6.80
CA ILE A 206 7.80 -12.04 7.49
C ILE A 206 8.52 -10.95 6.68
N PHE A 207 9.71 -11.24 6.20
CA PHE A 207 10.45 -10.32 5.33
C PHE A 207 9.69 -10.03 4.03
N ILE A 208 9.11 -11.04 3.37
CA ILE A 208 8.28 -10.86 2.16
C ILE A 208 7.08 -9.96 2.45
N PHE A 209 6.44 -10.08 3.61
CA PHE A 209 5.29 -9.25 3.99
C PHE A 209 5.68 -7.78 4.19
N MET A 210 6.78 -7.54 4.89
CA MET A 210 7.36 -6.21 5.10
C MET A 210 7.69 -5.54 3.76
N MET A 211 8.39 -6.28 2.88
CA MET A 211 8.73 -5.82 1.53
C MET A 211 7.49 -5.51 0.70
N SER A 212 6.44 -6.34 0.77
CA SER A 212 5.20 -6.13 0.03
C SER A 212 4.52 -4.81 0.42
N ILE A 213 4.50 -4.47 1.72
CA ILE A 213 3.96 -3.21 2.21
C ILE A 213 4.80 -2.02 1.72
N MET A 214 6.12 -2.11 1.84
CA MET A 214 7.05 -1.06 1.37
C MET A 214 6.91 -0.78 -0.12
N VAL A 215 6.81 -1.82 -0.95
CA VAL A 215 6.60 -1.69 -2.40
C VAL A 215 5.32 -0.92 -2.70
N TYR A 216 4.21 -1.25 -2.03
CA TYR A 216 2.95 -0.54 -2.23
C TYR A 216 3.01 0.93 -1.80
N VAL A 217 3.67 1.23 -0.68
CA VAL A 217 3.89 2.61 -0.24
C VAL A 217 4.71 3.36 -1.27
N SER A 218 5.82 2.78 -1.74
CA SER A 218 6.66 3.41 -2.77
C SER A 218 5.92 3.65 -4.09
N PHE A 219 5.03 2.75 -4.51
CA PHE A 219 4.17 3.00 -5.66
C PHE A 219 3.23 4.20 -5.44
N ILE A 220 2.66 4.36 -4.24
CA ILE A 220 1.85 5.55 -3.94
C ILE A 220 2.70 6.82 -4.01
N GLU A 221 3.89 6.81 -3.41
CA GLU A 221 4.82 7.95 -3.43
C GLU A 221 5.21 8.33 -4.87
N GLU A 222 5.47 7.34 -5.72
CA GLU A 222 5.75 7.56 -7.14
C GLU A 222 4.55 8.19 -7.86
N GLN A 223 3.34 7.65 -7.68
CA GLN A 223 2.13 8.20 -8.31
C GLN A 223 1.86 9.63 -7.83
N VAL A 224 2.09 9.94 -6.56
CA VAL A 224 1.95 11.32 -6.07
C VAL A 224 3.03 12.22 -6.66
N SER A 225 4.28 11.75 -6.73
CA SER A 225 5.38 12.48 -7.35
C SER A 225 5.07 12.81 -8.81
N ILE A 226 4.41 11.91 -9.56
CA ILE A 226 3.97 12.16 -10.93
C ILE A 226 2.97 13.32 -10.99
N VAL A 227 1.97 13.39 -10.09
CA VAL A 227 1.06 14.55 -10.02
C VAL A 227 1.87 15.83 -9.77
N ILE A 228 2.78 15.80 -8.79
CA ILE A 228 3.58 16.97 -8.43
C ILE A 228 4.51 17.40 -9.58
N LYS A 229 5.08 16.46 -10.33
CA LYS A 229 5.93 16.74 -11.50
C LYS A 229 5.13 17.37 -12.63
N HIS A 230 3.93 16.86 -12.93
CA HIS A 230 2.99 17.52 -13.85
C HIS A 230 2.63 18.94 -13.37
N ASN A 231 2.65 19.17 -12.06
CA ASN A 231 2.39 20.48 -11.47
C ASN A 231 3.60 21.44 -11.56
N GLN A 232 4.82 20.93 -11.44
CA GLN A 232 6.04 21.75 -11.40
C GLN A 232 6.58 22.06 -12.79
N TYR A 233 6.48 21.12 -13.71
CA TYR A 233 6.82 21.32 -15.11
C TYR A 233 5.52 21.31 -15.92
N PRO A 234 5.01 22.50 -16.31
CA PRO A 234 3.95 22.53 -17.29
C PRO A 234 4.50 21.85 -18.55
N THR A 235 3.95 20.68 -18.88
CA THR A 235 4.18 19.98 -20.15
C THR A 235 4.08 20.98 -21.31
N PRO A 236 4.69 20.71 -22.48
CA PRO A 236 4.49 21.52 -23.69
C PRO A 236 2.99 21.80 -24.00
N LEU A 237 2.06 20.99 -23.45
CA LEU A 237 0.62 21.22 -23.27
C LEU A 237 0.20 22.69 -23.00
N ILE A 238 0.84 23.37 -22.05
CA ILE A 238 0.38 24.67 -21.56
C ILE A 238 0.97 25.82 -22.40
N SER A 239 1.93 25.53 -23.27
CA SER A 239 2.58 26.53 -24.12
C SER A 239 1.63 27.20 -25.13
N ASN A 240 0.55 26.51 -25.54
CA ASN A 240 -0.42 27.02 -26.51
C ASN A 240 -1.76 27.49 -25.91
N LEU A 241 -1.94 27.40 -24.58
CA LEU A 241 -3.15 27.89 -23.91
C LEU A 241 -3.18 29.43 -23.81
N ASN A 242 -4.36 30.02 -23.67
CA ASN A 242 -4.49 31.46 -23.39
C ASN A 242 -3.73 31.84 -22.11
N ILE A 243 -3.01 32.97 -22.10
CA ILE A 243 -2.22 33.51 -20.97
C ILE A 243 -3.03 33.50 -19.66
N TYR A 244 -4.32 33.84 -19.71
CA TYR A 244 -5.19 33.81 -18.53
C TYR A 244 -5.36 32.40 -17.97
N VAL A 245 -5.62 31.42 -18.84
CA VAL A 245 -5.75 30.01 -18.47
C VAL A 245 -4.41 29.49 -17.96
N LYS A 246 -3.28 29.79 -18.62
CA LYS A 246 -1.94 29.43 -18.12
C LYS A 246 -1.69 29.93 -16.71
N LYS A 247 -2.09 31.16 -16.40
CA LYS A 247 -1.90 31.77 -15.08
C LYS A 247 -2.76 31.08 -14.01
N GLN A 248 -4.02 30.80 -14.31
CA GLN A 248 -4.90 30.05 -13.41
C GLN A 248 -4.36 28.64 -13.15
N ILE A 249 -3.97 27.93 -14.21
CA ILE A 249 -3.35 26.61 -14.12
C ILE A 249 -2.13 26.66 -13.22
N LYS A 250 -1.20 27.60 -13.47
CA LYS A 250 0.01 27.75 -12.65
C LYS A 250 -0.30 28.00 -11.17
N MET A 251 -1.35 28.79 -10.86
CA MET A 251 -1.79 28.99 -9.47
C MET A 251 -2.32 27.70 -8.84
N PHE A 252 -3.13 26.94 -9.56
CA PHE A 252 -3.67 25.65 -9.08
C PHE A 252 -2.58 24.61 -8.87
N LEU A 253 -1.62 24.53 -9.78
CA LEU A 253 -0.49 23.62 -9.69
C LEU A 253 0.39 23.95 -8.47
N ASN A 254 0.66 25.24 -8.24
CA ASN A 254 1.44 25.68 -7.10
C ASN A 254 0.72 25.40 -5.77
N GLN A 255 -0.61 25.49 -5.73
CA GLN A 255 -1.39 25.11 -4.54
C GLN A 255 -1.31 23.60 -4.24
N MET A 256 -1.33 22.75 -5.27
CA MET A 256 -1.18 21.30 -5.08
C MET A 256 0.22 20.92 -4.60
N SER A 257 1.28 21.55 -5.14
CA SER A 257 2.65 21.29 -4.66
C SER A 257 2.87 21.78 -3.22
N ILE A 258 2.27 22.91 -2.84
CA ILE A 258 2.34 23.46 -1.47
C ILE A 258 1.49 22.63 -0.49
N SER A 259 0.46 21.93 -0.97
CA SER A 259 -0.43 21.12 -0.12
C SER A 259 0.22 19.91 0.55
N GLY A 260 1.54 19.75 0.42
CA GLY A 260 2.37 18.99 1.34
C GLY A 260 1.95 17.52 1.41
N PHE A 261 2.50 16.72 0.51
CA PHE A 261 2.44 15.28 0.69
C PHE A 261 3.24 14.91 1.94
N ASP A 262 2.53 14.60 3.02
CA ASP A 262 3.12 13.89 4.15
C ASP A 262 3.34 12.45 3.69
N GLN A 263 4.60 12.05 3.49
CA GLN A 263 4.99 10.67 3.20
C GLN A 263 4.28 9.69 4.13
N ILE A 264 4.03 8.45 3.67
CA ILE A 264 3.46 7.43 4.55
C ILE A 264 4.54 7.10 5.59
N THR A 265 4.32 7.59 6.81
CA THR A 265 5.22 7.39 7.94
C THR A 265 4.65 6.38 8.93
N ALA A 266 5.54 5.59 9.53
CA ALA A 266 5.23 4.78 10.69
C ALA A 266 5.13 5.68 11.92
N PHE A 267 3.95 6.29 12.13
CA PHE A 267 3.67 7.17 13.27
C PHE A 267 4.66 8.36 13.38
N GLY A 268 5.13 8.88 12.25
CA GLY A 268 6.09 10.00 12.19
C GLY A 268 7.54 9.65 12.55
N LEU A 269 7.88 8.38 12.80
CA LEU A 269 9.25 7.98 13.15
C LEU A 269 10.14 7.72 11.93
N PHE A 270 9.63 7.00 10.93
CA PHE A 270 10.35 6.73 9.69
C PHE A 270 9.38 6.60 8.51
N ASN A 271 9.91 6.83 7.30
CA ASN A 271 9.19 6.66 6.05
C ASN A 271 9.11 5.16 5.71
N VAL A 272 7.91 4.67 5.40
CA VAL A 272 7.68 3.27 5.06
C VAL A 272 7.92 3.04 3.57
N ASN A 273 9.07 3.46 3.05
CA ASN A 273 9.39 3.33 1.62
C ASN A 273 10.53 2.33 1.38
N LEU A 274 10.81 2.05 0.11
CA LEU A 274 11.89 1.14 -0.28
C LEU A 274 13.29 1.61 0.16
N ASP A 275 13.50 2.91 0.41
CA ASP A 275 14.77 3.42 0.92
C ASP A 275 15.11 2.81 2.30
N LEU A 276 14.09 2.49 3.10
CA LEU A 276 14.23 1.82 4.40
C LEU A 276 14.83 0.41 4.29
N VAL A 277 14.69 -0.25 3.14
CA VAL A 277 15.27 -1.59 2.91
C VAL A 277 16.78 -1.50 2.70
N THR A 278 17.23 -0.38 2.13
CA THR A 278 18.65 -0.15 1.81
C THR A 278 19.44 0.49 2.96
N SER A 279 18.75 1.02 3.97
CA SER A 279 19.32 1.65 5.18
C SER A 279 19.59 0.65 6.29
#